data_AF-A0A6M1SRL6-F1
#
_entry.id   AF-A0A6M1SRL6-F1
#
_cell.length_a   1.000
_cell.length_b   1.000
_cell.length_c   1.000
_cell.angle_alpha   90.00
_cell.angle_beta   90.00
_cell.angle_gamma   90.00
#
_symmetry.space_group_name_H-M   'P 1'
#
loop_
_entity.id
_entity.type
_entity.pdbx_description
1 polymer ?
#
loop_
_entity_poly.entity_id
_entity_poly.type
_entity_poly.pdbx_seq_one_letter_code
_entity_poly.pdbx_strand_id
1 'polypeptide(L)'
;MSRKEIYAWCSLGITLSILGYYTITVFGLPVGIEAYEEQITGILWKVLAFAFLIELGLDLLNSTLLGGVAKDERDMLIESKAFRNAYYFLIVAIISVVMNVFISDFLSTASGESVLLSMPFMTLHVLVIVLFTAILIKAATQIFYYQRGV
;
A
#
# COMPACT_ATOMS: atom_id res chain seq x y z
N MET A 1 -7.43 -22.96 9.77
CA MET A 1 -7.32 -21.50 9.64
C MET A 1 -8.63 -20.87 10.04
N SER A 2 -8.60 -19.79 10.84
CA SER A 2 -9.83 -19.03 11.16
C SER A 2 -10.32 -18.28 9.92
N ARG A 3 -11.61 -17.89 9.87
CA ARG A 3 -12.11 -17.08 8.75
C ARG A 3 -11.36 -15.75 8.61
N LYS A 4 -10.93 -15.16 9.73
CA LYS A 4 -10.15 -13.92 9.75
C LYS A 4 -8.71 -14.12 9.27
N GLU A 5 -8.12 -15.27 9.53
CA GLU A 5 -6.82 -15.64 8.96
C GLU A 5 -6.91 -15.80 7.44
N ILE A 6 -7.95 -16.48 6.95
CA ILE A 6 -8.21 -16.60 5.50
C ILE A 6 -8.38 -15.22 4.87
N TYR A 7 -9.12 -14.32 5.54
CA TYR A 7 -9.28 -12.93 5.10
C TYR A 7 -7.93 -12.21 4.97
N ALA A 8 -7.05 -12.34 5.98
CA ALA A 8 -5.72 -11.73 5.94
C ALA A 8 -4.85 -12.29 4.80
N TRP A 9 -4.95 -13.59 4.52
CA TRP A 9 -4.29 -14.20 3.34
C TRP A 9 -4.85 -13.68 2.02
N CYS A 10 -6.16 -13.54 1.90
CA CYS A 10 -6.79 -12.96 0.70
C CYS A 10 -6.34 -11.51 0.49
N SER A 11 -6.40 -10.68 1.53
CA SER A 11 -5.93 -9.29 1.49
C SER A 11 -4.46 -9.21 1.09
N LEU A 12 -3.59 -10.07 1.64
CA LEU A 12 -2.17 -10.13 1.27
C LEU A 12 -1.98 -10.48 -0.22
N GLY A 13 -2.62 -11.54 -0.70
CA GLY A 13 -2.48 -11.99 -2.09
C GLY A 13 -3.00 -10.99 -3.11
N ILE A 14 -4.14 -10.36 -2.80
CA ILE A 14 -4.74 -9.31 -3.63
C ILE A 14 -3.84 -8.08 -3.66
N THR A 15 -3.37 -7.61 -2.50
CA THR A 15 -2.49 -6.43 -2.39
C THR A 15 -1.20 -6.65 -3.17
N LEU A 16 -0.58 -7.84 -3.07
CA LEU A 16 0.59 -8.21 -3.86
C LEU A 16 0.29 -8.21 -5.36
N SER A 17 -0.87 -8.73 -5.77
CA SER A 17 -1.25 -8.77 -7.19
C SER A 17 -1.43 -7.36 -7.76
N ILE A 18 -2.07 -6.47 -7.02
CA ILE A 18 -2.28 -5.07 -7.43
C ILE A 18 -0.95 -4.31 -7.47
N LEU A 19 -0.11 -4.46 -6.44
CA LEU A 19 1.22 -3.82 -6.41
C LEU A 19 2.12 -4.35 -7.54
N GLY A 20 2.07 -5.65 -7.82
CA GLY A 20 2.80 -6.28 -8.92
C GLY A 20 2.34 -5.74 -10.28
N TYR A 21 1.02 -5.70 -10.52
CA TYR A 21 0.45 -5.10 -11.72
C TYR A 21 0.88 -3.63 -11.88
N TYR A 22 0.78 -2.84 -10.82
CA TYR A 22 1.20 -1.44 -10.83
C TYR A 22 2.68 -1.28 -11.18
N THR A 23 3.56 -2.05 -10.53
CA THR A 23 5.02 -1.97 -10.74
C THR A 23 5.39 -2.38 -12.17
N ILE A 24 4.83 -3.47 -12.68
CA ILE A 24 5.06 -3.91 -14.07
C ILE A 24 4.56 -2.85 -15.06
N THR A 25 3.39 -2.27 -14.80
CA THR A 25 2.80 -1.27 -15.70
C THR A 25 3.59 0.03 -15.68
N VAL A 26 4.05 0.50 -14.51
CA VAL A 26 4.78 1.77 -14.38
C VAL A 26 6.21 1.65 -14.91
N PHE A 27 6.95 0.61 -14.51
CA PHE A 27 8.36 0.45 -14.89
C PHE A 27 8.54 -0.28 -16.23
N GLY A 28 7.48 -0.87 -16.78
CA GLY A 28 7.48 -1.49 -18.11
C GLY A 28 7.13 -0.55 -19.26
N LEU A 29 6.84 0.73 -18.98
CA LEU A 29 6.53 1.71 -20.04
C LEU A 29 7.79 2.08 -20.84
N PRO A 30 7.70 2.14 -22.18
CA PRO A 30 8.80 2.62 -23.01
C PRO A 30 9.13 4.08 -22.70
N VAL A 31 10.42 4.39 -22.56
CA VAL A 31 10.90 5.77 -22.40
C VAL A 31 10.61 6.55 -23.70
N GLY A 32 9.89 7.68 -23.59
CA GLY A 32 9.66 8.60 -24.72
C GLY A 32 8.23 8.75 -25.25
N ILE A 33 7.19 8.32 -24.50
CA ILE A 33 5.79 8.56 -24.87
C ILE A 33 5.38 9.99 -24.47
N GLU A 34 4.92 10.78 -25.43
CA GLU A 34 4.56 12.21 -25.27
C GLU A 34 3.35 12.46 -24.33
N ALA A 35 2.64 11.40 -23.90
CA ALA A 35 1.47 11.44 -23.01
C ALA A 35 1.68 10.75 -21.65
N TYR A 36 2.89 10.84 -21.09
CA TYR A 36 3.26 10.18 -19.83
C TYR A 36 2.32 10.57 -18.65
N GLU A 37 1.94 11.85 -18.54
CA GLU A 37 1.14 12.34 -17.42
C GLU A 37 -0.29 11.76 -17.39
N GLU A 38 -1.01 11.78 -18.53
CA GLU A 38 -2.38 11.25 -18.64
C GLU A 38 -2.40 9.73 -18.43
N GLN A 39 -1.40 9.02 -18.96
CA GLN A 39 -1.31 7.58 -18.83
C GLN A 39 -1.03 7.16 -17.38
N ILE A 40 -0.12 7.84 -16.67
CA ILE A 40 0.14 7.53 -15.25
C ILE A 40 -1.03 7.92 -14.36
N THR A 41 -1.63 9.10 -14.53
CA THR A 41 -2.81 9.49 -13.76
C THR A 41 -3.96 8.51 -13.97
N GLY A 42 -4.16 8.03 -15.21
CA GLY A 42 -5.11 6.96 -15.52
C GLY A 42 -4.79 5.63 -14.83
N ILE A 43 -3.52 5.19 -14.84
CA ILE A 43 -3.09 3.95 -14.15
C ILE A 43 -3.30 4.07 -12.64
N LEU A 44 -2.94 5.22 -12.05
CA LEU A 44 -3.10 5.49 -10.63
C LEU A 44 -4.54 5.41 -10.19
N TRP A 45 -5.44 6.11 -10.90
CA TRP A 45 -6.86 6.06 -10.59
C TRP A 45 -7.43 4.66 -10.73
N LYS A 46 -7.05 3.91 -11.77
CA LYS A 46 -7.47 2.51 -11.93
C LYS A 46 -7.01 1.65 -10.78
N VAL A 47 -5.75 1.75 -10.38
CA VAL A 47 -5.17 0.94 -9.29
C VAL A 47 -5.80 1.30 -7.94
N LEU A 48 -5.92 2.59 -7.62
CA LEU A 48 -6.54 3.04 -6.38
C LEU A 48 -8.03 2.67 -6.31
N ALA A 49 -8.78 2.91 -7.38
CA ALA A 49 -10.19 2.55 -7.42
C ALA A 49 -10.39 1.03 -7.30
N PHE A 50 -9.59 0.24 -8.02
CA PHE A 50 -9.69 -1.22 -7.95
C PHE A 50 -9.30 -1.76 -6.58
N ALA A 51 -8.22 -1.26 -5.98
CA ALA A 51 -7.83 -1.63 -4.62
C ALA A 51 -8.91 -1.27 -3.60
N PHE A 52 -9.47 -0.05 -3.70
CA PHE A 52 -10.57 0.39 -2.84
C PHE A 52 -11.81 -0.51 -2.98
N LEU A 53 -12.24 -0.80 -4.21
CA LEU A 53 -13.42 -1.63 -4.47
C LEU A 53 -13.23 -3.06 -3.95
N ILE A 54 -12.03 -3.63 -4.09
CA ILE A 54 -11.77 -4.97 -3.57
C ILE A 54 -11.75 -4.97 -2.05
N GLU A 55 -11.02 -4.06 -1.41
CA GLU A 55 -10.96 -4.01 0.05
C GLU A 55 -12.36 -3.74 0.64
N LEU A 56 -13.14 -2.85 0.02
CA LEU A 56 -14.54 -2.62 0.39
C LEU A 56 -15.39 -3.88 0.24
N GLY A 57 -15.26 -4.60 -0.88
CA GLY A 57 -15.98 -5.86 -1.11
C GLY A 57 -15.61 -6.92 -0.08
N LEU A 58 -14.31 -7.05 0.22
CA LEU A 58 -13.79 -7.93 1.25
C LEU A 58 -14.35 -7.56 2.64
N ASP A 59 -14.32 -6.29 3.03
CA ASP A 59 -14.83 -5.83 4.33
C ASP A 59 -16.34 -6.05 4.44
N LEU A 60 -17.11 -5.82 3.37
CA LEU A 60 -18.54 -6.11 3.33
C LEU A 60 -18.82 -7.61 3.51
N LEU A 61 -18.11 -8.48 2.78
CA LEU A 61 -18.25 -9.93 2.93
C LEU A 61 -17.87 -10.42 4.34
N ASN A 62 -16.94 -9.72 5.00
CA ASN A 62 -16.52 -10.03 6.37
C ASN A 62 -17.44 -9.42 7.44
N SER A 63 -18.41 -8.57 7.05
CA SER A 63 -19.32 -7.90 7.97
C SER A 63 -20.31 -8.89 8.60
N THR A 64 -20.63 -8.65 9.87
CA THR A 64 -21.61 -9.47 10.62
C THR A 64 -23.02 -9.38 10.03
N LEU A 65 -23.31 -8.32 9.28
CA LEU A 65 -24.59 -8.12 8.57
C LEU A 65 -24.83 -9.15 7.47
N LEU A 66 -23.76 -9.70 6.86
CA LEU A 66 -23.84 -10.68 5.78
C LEU A 66 -23.48 -12.11 6.24
N GLY A 67 -23.56 -12.38 7.54
CA GLY A 67 -23.19 -13.68 8.11
C GLY A 67 -21.68 -13.86 8.35
N GLY A 68 -20.94 -12.75 8.40
CA GLY A 68 -19.56 -12.70 8.86
C GLY A 68 -19.43 -13.09 10.34
N VAL A 69 -18.26 -13.62 10.70
CA VAL A 69 -17.98 -14.03 12.10
C VAL A 69 -17.73 -12.79 12.94
N ALA A 70 -18.48 -12.66 14.05
CA ALA A 70 -18.26 -11.63 15.04
C ALA A 70 -16.82 -11.71 15.55
N LYS A 71 -16.13 -10.56 15.61
CA LYS A 71 -14.76 -10.49 16.10
C LYS A 71 -14.75 -10.87 17.58
N ASP A 72 -13.94 -11.86 17.95
CA ASP A 72 -13.65 -12.16 19.34
C ASP A 72 -12.58 -11.18 19.89
N GLU A 73 -12.33 -11.22 21.20
CA GLU A 73 -11.32 -10.34 21.84
C GLU A 73 -9.94 -10.53 21.23
N ARG A 74 -9.63 -11.77 20.82
CA ARG A 74 -8.37 -12.14 20.18
C ARG A 74 -8.22 -11.49 18.81
N ASP A 75 -9.24 -11.57 17.97
CA ASP A 75 -9.29 -10.94 16.64
C ASP A 75 -9.08 -9.43 16.75
N MET A 76 -9.71 -8.79 17.74
CA MET A 76 -9.53 -7.37 18.02
C MET A 76 -8.08 -7.03 18.41
N LEU A 77 -7.46 -7.85 19.27
CA LEU A 77 -6.07 -7.66 19.68
C LEU A 77 -5.10 -7.84 18.51
N ILE A 78 -5.30 -8.85 17.67
CA ILE A 78 -4.48 -9.10 16.47
C ILE A 78 -4.60 -7.94 15.50
N GLU A 79 -5.81 -7.49 15.22
CA GLU A 79 -6.09 -6.36 14.34
C GLU A 79 -5.45 -5.06 14.85
N SER A 80 -5.56 -4.79 16.15
CA SER A 80 -4.91 -3.63 16.78
C SER A 80 -3.39 -3.65 16.60
N LYS A 81 -2.74 -4.79 16.85
CA LYS A 81 -1.28 -4.95 16.64
C LYS A 81 -0.90 -4.77 15.17
N ALA A 82 -1.70 -5.31 14.25
CA ALA A 82 -1.47 -5.18 12.81
C ALA A 82 -1.58 -3.74 12.33
N PHE A 83 -2.64 -3.01 12.75
CA PHE A 83 -2.79 -1.60 12.44
C PHE A 83 -1.67 -0.77 13.04
N ARG A 84 -1.28 -1.02 14.29
CA ARG A 84 -0.16 -0.32 14.92
C ARG A 84 1.13 -0.45 14.12
N ASN A 85 1.48 -1.66 13.70
CA ASN A 85 2.70 -1.91 12.93
C ASN A 85 2.65 -1.23 11.55
N ALA A 86 1.53 -1.36 10.83
CA ALA A 86 1.33 -0.70 9.54
C ALA A 86 1.38 0.82 9.65
N TYR A 87 0.77 1.38 10.71
CA TYR A 87 0.72 2.82 10.94
C TYR A 87 2.09 3.40 11.32
N TYR A 88 2.86 2.72 12.17
CA TYR A 88 4.23 3.14 12.46
C TYR A 88 5.12 3.12 11.22
N PHE A 89 5.03 2.07 10.40
CA PHE A 89 5.71 2.05 9.12
C PHE A 89 5.28 3.22 8.23
N LEU A 90 3.98 3.45 8.10
CA LEU A 90 3.43 4.51 7.24
C LEU A 90 3.92 5.89 7.67
N ILE A 91 3.90 6.21 8.97
CA ILE A 91 4.42 7.47 9.50
C ILE A 91 5.90 7.63 9.15
N VAL A 92 6.72 6.63 9.48
CA VAL A 92 8.18 6.71 9.27
C VAL A 92 8.48 6.85 7.77
N ALA A 93 7.77 6.11 6.92
CA ALA A 93 7.94 6.16 5.48
C ALA A 93 7.52 7.53 4.90
N ILE A 94 6.38 8.09 5.31
CA ILE A 94 5.94 9.42 4.86
C ILE A 94 6.93 10.49 5.31
N ILE A 95 7.37 10.48 6.57
CA ILE A 95 8.39 11.41 7.06
C ILE A 95 9.66 11.28 6.23
N SER A 96 10.09 10.05 5.94
CA SER A 96 11.28 9.79 5.12
C SER A 96 11.12 10.33 3.68
N VAL A 97 9.94 10.17 3.07
CA VAL A 97 9.65 10.71 1.73
C VAL A 97 9.69 12.25 1.76
N VAL A 98 9.04 12.87 2.73
CA VAL A 98 9.04 14.34 2.89
C VAL A 98 10.46 14.87 3.09
N MET A 99 11.25 14.24 3.97
CA MET A 99 12.66 14.62 4.17
C MET A 99 13.48 14.46 2.89
N ASN A 100 13.26 13.38 2.14
CA ASN A 100 13.94 13.18 0.86
C ASN A 100 13.58 14.24 -0.18
N VAL A 101 12.32 14.71 -0.22
CA VAL A 101 11.91 15.82 -1.10
C VAL A 101 12.69 17.09 -0.75
N PHE A 102 12.73 17.47 0.54
CA PHE A 102 13.48 18.66 0.97
C PHE A 102 14.99 18.56 0.69
N ILE A 103 15.59 17.39 0.98
CA ILE A 103 17.02 17.17 0.72
C ILE A 103 17.31 17.19 -0.79
N SER A 104 16.44 16.58 -1.60
CA SER A 104 16.61 16.53 -3.06
C SER A 104 16.48 17.90 -3.70
N ASP A 105 15.56 18.74 -3.21
CA ASP A 105 15.39 20.13 -3.67
C ASP A 105 16.61 20.99 -3.33
N PHE A 106 17.10 20.89 -2.09
CA PHE A 106 18.31 21.59 -1.65
C PHE A 106 19.54 21.18 -2.49
N LEU A 107 19.74 19.87 -2.68
CA LEU A 107 20.85 19.35 -3.47
C LEU A 107 20.73 19.74 -4.94
N SER A 108 19.53 19.69 -5.52
CA SER A 108 19.31 20.07 -6.92
C SER A 108 19.64 21.54 -7.17
N THR A 109 19.29 22.41 -6.22
CA THR A 109 19.64 23.84 -6.27
C THR A 109 21.16 24.05 -6.18
N ALA A 110 21.85 23.24 -5.37
CA ALA A 110 23.29 23.36 -5.16
C ALA A 110 24.13 22.74 -6.31
N SER A 111 23.67 21.64 -6.92
CA SER A 111 24.38 20.92 -7.97
C SER A 111 24.03 21.39 -9.39
N GLY A 112 22.87 22.01 -9.58
CA GLY A 112 22.34 22.35 -10.91
C GLY A 112 21.78 21.16 -11.69
N GLU A 113 21.78 19.96 -11.10
CA GLU A 113 21.23 18.73 -11.69
C GLU A 113 19.97 18.29 -10.92
N SER A 114 19.01 17.70 -11.62
CA SER A 114 17.82 17.13 -10.98
C SER A 114 18.15 15.78 -10.32
N VAL A 115 17.96 15.71 -9.00
CA VAL A 115 18.08 14.47 -8.23
C VAL A 115 16.80 13.63 -8.39
N LEU A 116 16.91 12.30 -8.35
CA LEU A 116 15.84 11.35 -8.71
C LEU A 116 14.46 11.61 -8.04
N LEU A 117 14.44 12.10 -6.79
CA LEU A 117 13.20 12.44 -6.06
C LEU A 117 12.82 13.94 -6.08
N SER A 118 13.57 14.79 -6.79
CA SER A 118 13.12 16.16 -7.06
C SER A 118 12.01 16.20 -8.12
N MET A 119 11.76 15.09 -8.83
CA MET A 119 10.66 14.95 -9.78
C MET A 119 9.34 14.57 -9.06
N PRO A 120 8.30 15.43 -9.08
CA PRO A 120 7.03 15.19 -8.39
C PRO A 120 6.37 13.84 -8.74
N PHE A 121 6.56 13.42 -9.99
CA PHE A 121 6.12 12.14 -10.53
C PHE A 121 6.70 10.93 -9.77
N MET A 122 8.01 10.93 -9.52
CA MET A 122 8.68 9.83 -8.82
C MET A 122 8.24 9.74 -7.36
N THR A 123 8.05 10.89 -6.70
CA THR A 123 7.53 10.97 -5.34
C THR A 123 6.15 10.31 -5.23
N LEU A 124 5.29 10.51 -6.22
CA LEU A 124 3.97 9.87 -6.26
C LEU A 124 4.10 8.33 -6.31
N HIS A 125 4.93 7.79 -7.20
CA HIS A 125 5.15 6.34 -7.28
C HIS A 125 5.67 5.75 -5.96
N VAL A 126 6.58 6.44 -5.30
CA VAL A 126 7.08 6.04 -3.98
C VAL A 126 5.95 6.05 -2.94
N LEU A 127 5.08 7.07 -2.93
CA LEU A 127 3.93 7.11 -2.02
C LEU A 127 2.97 5.94 -2.24
N VAL A 128 2.71 5.56 -3.50
CA VAL A 128 1.88 4.37 -3.80
C VAL A 128 2.54 3.11 -3.26
N ILE A 129 3.84 2.91 -3.51
CA ILE A 129 4.56 1.74 -2.98
C ILE A 129 4.51 1.72 -1.44
N VAL A 130 4.68 2.87 -0.78
CA VAL A 130 4.58 3.00 0.68
C VAL A 130 3.20 2.60 1.18
N LEU A 131 2.12 3.09 0.55
CA LEU A 131 0.75 2.75 0.93
C LEU A 131 0.48 1.24 0.81
N PHE A 132 0.82 0.63 -0.32
CA PHE A 132 0.65 -0.81 -0.52
C PHE A 132 1.51 -1.63 0.44
N THR A 133 2.74 -1.18 0.73
CA THR A 133 3.62 -1.83 1.71
C THR A 133 3.02 -1.78 3.12
N ALA A 134 2.40 -0.68 3.51
CA ALA A 134 1.70 -0.59 4.80
C ALA A 134 0.55 -1.60 4.90
N ILE A 135 -0.22 -1.80 3.82
CA ILE A 135 -1.29 -2.81 3.75
C ILE A 135 -0.70 -4.22 3.85
N LEU A 136 0.42 -4.50 3.16
CA LEU A 136 1.12 -5.77 3.27
C LEU A 136 1.62 -6.04 4.69
N ILE A 137 2.16 -5.03 5.38
CA ILE A 137 2.60 -5.15 6.78
C ILE A 137 1.42 -5.47 7.70
N LYS A 138 0.25 -4.83 7.50
CA LYS A 138 -0.98 -5.14 8.25
C LYS A 138 -1.34 -6.62 8.05
N ALA A 139 -1.50 -7.06 6.81
CA ALA A 139 -1.93 -8.43 6.49
C ALA A 139 -0.91 -9.48 6.98
N ALA A 140 0.39 -9.25 6.76
CA ALA A 140 1.46 -10.12 7.23
C ALA A 140 1.51 -10.20 8.77
N THR A 141 1.29 -9.07 9.47
CA THR A 141 1.23 -9.06 10.93
C THR A 141 0.03 -9.87 11.44
N GLN A 142 -1.14 -9.75 10.79
CA GLN A 142 -2.31 -10.55 11.15
C GLN A 142 -2.04 -12.05 10.98
N ILE A 143 -1.54 -12.46 9.82
CA ILE A 143 -1.18 -13.86 9.53
C ILE A 143 -0.20 -14.40 10.57
N PHE A 144 0.85 -13.64 10.86
CA PHE A 144 1.88 -14.02 11.84
C PHE A 144 1.28 -14.31 13.23
N TYR A 145 0.40 -13.45 13.74
CA TYR A 145 -0.23 -13.67 15.04
C TYR A 145 -1.28 -14.79 15.02
N TYR A 146 -2.05 -14.92 13.92
CA TYR A 146 -3.00 -16.02 13.77
C TYR A 146 -2.32 -17.39 13.80
N GLN A 147 -1.21 -17.54 13.08
CA GLN A 147 -0.43 -18.79 13.05
C GLN A 147 0.22 -19.14 14.39
N ARG A 148 0.52 -18.14 15.22
CA ARG A 148 1.10 -18.34 16.56
C ARG A 148 0.07 -18.61 17.65
N GLY A 149 -1.23 -18.56 17.33
CA GLY A 149 -2.29 -18.79 18.31
C GLY A 149 -2.36 -17.75 19.43
N VAL A 150 -1.80 -16.55 19.19
CA VAL A 150 -1.95 -15.38 20.07
C VAL A 150 -3.36 -14.83 19.98
#